data_AF-A0AAE1ELP9-F1
#
_entry.id   AF-A0AAE1ELP9-F1
#
_cell.length_a   1.000
_cell.length_b   1.000
_cell.length_c   1.000
_cell.angle_alpha   90.00
_cell.angle_beta   90.00
_cell.angle_gamma   90.00
#
_symmetry.space_group_name_H-M   'P 1'
#
loop_
_entity.id
_entity.type
_entity.pdbx_description
1 polymer ?
#
loop_
_entity_poly.entity_id
_entity_poly.type
_entity_poly.pdbx_seq_one_letter_code
_entity_poly.pdbx_strand_id
1 'polypeptide(L)'
;MAYHGPSYGLSRECQMKSQAKFDLHRAREGCEWVEAVTNLELDWPTSDGLVDQLAFGHALKDGIALCTLLNTLQPGSVKKINTMKAPFKQ
;
A
#
# COMPACT_ATOMS: atom_id res chain seq x y z
N MET A 1 -11.01 9.73 -13.33
CA MET A 1 -10.81 10.10 -11.91
C MET A 1 -11.89 11.11 -11.53
N ALA A 2 -12.81 10.77 -10.64
CA ALA A 2 -13.66 11.79 -10.02
C ALA A 2 -12.78 12.60 -9.06
N TYR A 3 -12.64 13.90 -9.31
CA TYR A 3 -11.98 14.81 -8.38
C TYR A 3 -12.82 14.84 -7.10
N HIS A 4 -12.44 14.06 -6.09
CA HIS A 4 -12.90 14.31 -4.73
C HIS A 4 -12.24 15.61 -4.29
N GLY A 5 -13.03 16.68 -4.21
CA GLY A 5 -12.61 17.91 -3.56
C GLY A 5 -12.19 17.64 -2.10
N PRO A 6 -11.59 18.63 -1.42
CA PRO A 6 -11.16 18.48 -0.03
C PRO A 6 -12.30 17.90 0.81
N SER A 7 -11.99 16.95 1.69
CA SER A 7 -12.97 16.48 2.66
C SER A 7 -13.33 17.64 3.60
N TYR A 8 -14.62 17.79 3.93
CA TYR A 8 -15.13 18.81 4.85
C TYR A 8 -15.89 18.18 6.01
N GLY A 9 -16.07 18.95 7.10
CA GLY A 9 -16.81 18.51 8.28
C GLY A 9 -16.25 17.21 8.90
N LEU A 10 -17.15 16.30 9.27
CA LEU A 10 -16.80 15.03 9.92
C LEU A 10 -15.83 14.19 9.08
N SER A 11 -15.95 14.18 7.75
CA SER A 11 -15.05 13.43 6.87
C SER A 11 -13.61 13.94 6.96
N ARG A 12 -13.43 15.27 7.08
CA ARG A 12 -12.11 15.88 7.27
C ARG A 12 -11.51 15.53 8.61
N GLU A 13 -12.31 15.61 9.67
CA GLU A 13 -11.86 15.26 11.02
C GLU A 13 -11.45 13.79 11.12
N CYS A 14 -12.23 12.88 10.52
CA CYS A 14 -11.89 11.46 10.44
C CYS A 14 -10.58 11.23 9.67
N GLN A 15 -10.40 11.89 8.53
CA GLN A 15 -9.16 11.79 7.75
C GLN A 15 -7.96 12.30 8.55
N MET A 16 -8.06 13.44 9.23
CA MET A 16 -6.97 13.98 10.06
C MET A 16 -6.66 13.06 11.24
N LYS A 17 -7.68 12.51 11.92
CA LYS A 17 -7.48 11.54 13.01
C LYS A 17 -6.83 10.24 12.52
N SER A 18 -7.10 9.82 11.29
CA SER A 18 -6.45 8.66 10.67
C SER A 18 -4.98 8.94 10.37
N GLN A 19 -4.70 10.08 9.72
CA GLN A 19 -3.34 10.52 9.39
C GLN A 19 -2.49 10.70 10.65
N ALA A 20 -3.06 11.24 11.73
CA ALA A 20 -2.36 11.42 13.01
C ALA A 20 -1.94 10.09 13.68
N LYS A 21 -2.54 8.97 13.30
CA LYS A 21 -2.18 7.62 13.80
C LYS A 21 -1.16 6.93 12.91
N PHE A 22 -0.86 7.47 11.74
CA PHE A 22 0.07 6.86 10.81
C PHE A 22 1.51 7.17 11.24
N ASP A 23 2.29 6.12 11.43
CA ASP A 23 3.70 6.20 11.79
C ASP A 23 4.55 5.86 10.56
N LEU A 24 5.21 6.87 10.02
CA LEU A 24 6.09 6.76 8.85
C LEU A 24 7.26 5.81 9.08
N HIS A 25 7.79 5.75 10.31
CA HIS A 25 8.92 4.88 10.62
C HIS A 25 8.52 3.41 10.52
N ARG A 26 7.37 3.06 11.11
CA ARG A 26 6.82 1.69 11.03
C ARG A 26 6.45 1.31 9.60
N ALA A 27 5.91 2.25 8.83
CA ALA A 27 5.58 2.03 7.43
C ALA A 27 6.85 1.71 6.63
N ARG A 28 7.95 2.41 6.89
CA ARG A 28 9.24 2.19 6.23
C ARG A 28 9.81 0.81 6.57
N GLU A 29 9.89 0.49 7.85
CA GLU A 29 10.36 -0.82 8.33
C GLU A 29 9.53 -1.96 7.71
N GLY A 30 8.21 -1.78 7.64
CA GLY A 30 7.30 -2.73 6.99
C GLY A 30 7.60 -2.91 5.49
N CYS A 31 7.78 -1.83 4.75
CA CYS A 31 8.13 -1.89 3.32
C CYS A 31 9.48 -2.58 3.09
N GLU A 32 10.52 -2.17 3.82
CA GLU A 32 11.87 -2.76 3.71
C GLU A 32 11.83 -4.26 4.03
N TRP A 33 11.06 -4.67 5.04
CA TRP A 33 10.88 -6.09 5.35
C TRP A 33 10.15 -6.86 4.25
N VAL A 34 9.08 -6.29 3.67
CA VAL A 34 8.34 -6.93 2.56
C VAL A 34 9.25 -7.12 1.35
N GLU A 35 10.01 -6.09 0.97
CA GLU A 35 10.96 -6.17 -0.15
C GLU A 35 12.06 -7.21 0.13
N ALA A 36 12.60 -7.25 1.35
CA ALA A 36 13.62 -8.23 1.75
C ALA A 36 13.11 -9.68 1.71
N VAL A 37 11.86 -9.93 2.13
CA VAL A 37 11.29 -11.29 2.14
C VAL A 37 10.88 -11.74 0.74
N THR A 38 10.30 -10.84 -0.05
CA THR A 38 9.75 -11.19 -1.37
C THR A 38 10.75 -11.07 -2.51
N ASN A 39 11.87 -10.37 -2.32
CA ASN A 39 12.80 -9.94 -3.38
C ASN A 39 12.08 -9.20 -4.53
N LEU A 40 11.01 -8.48 -4.20
CA LEU A 40 10.28 -7.61 -5.12
C LEU A 40 10.50 -6.15 -4.73
N GLU A 41 10.56 -5.27 -5.72
CA GLU A 41 10.57 -3.82 -5.51
C GLU A 41 9.12 -3.31 -5.49
N LEU A 42 8.78 -2.45 -4.53
CA LEU A 42 7.44 -1.85 -4.45
C LEU A 42 7.25 -0.74 -5.50
N ASP A 43 6.04 -0.65 -6.06
CA ASP A 43 5.69 0.36 -7.09
C ASP A 43 5.30 1.70 -6.45
N TRP A 44 6.29 2.57 -6.26
CA TRP A 44 6.10 3.89 -5.65
C TRP A 44 5.48 4.90 -6.63
N PRO A 45 4.51 5.73 -6.20
CA PRO A 45 3.87 6.73 -7.07
C PRO A 45 4.77 7.91 -7.44
N THR A 46 5.83 8.15 -6.67
CA THR A 46 6.81 9.22 -6.88
C THR A 46 8.22 8.68 -6.69
N SER A 47 9.21 9.34 -7.29
CA SER A 47 10.63 9.00 -7.15
C SER A 47 11.15 9.15 -5.71
N ASP A 48 10.42 9.88 -4.87
CA ASP A 48 10.76 10.13 -3.47
C ASP A 48 10.38 8.94 -2.55
N GLY A 49 9.71 7.91 -3.09
CA GLY A 49 9.35 6.70 -2.36
C GLY A 49 8.28 6.93 -1.29
N LEU A 50 8.53 6.45 -0.06
CA LEU A 50 7.61 6.55 1.07
C LEU A 50 7.62 7.97 1.67
N VAL A 51 6.82 8.86 1.09
CA VAL A 51 6.67 10.25 1.56
C VAL A 51 5.54 10.45 2.58
N ASP A 52 4.44 9.71 2.42
CA ASP A 52 3.25 9.82 3.27
C ASP A 52 2.43 8.52 3.28
N GLN A 53 1.31 8.54 3.99
CA GLN A 53 0.37 7.43 4.05
C GLN A 53 -0.25 7.08 2.67
N LEU A 54 -0.38 8.05 1.77
CA LEU A 54 -0.95 7.83 0.44
C LEU A 54 0.05 7.09 -0.45
N ALA A 55 1.32 7.46 -0.40
CA ALA A 55 2.41 6.76 -1.08
C ALA A 55 2.54 5.32 -0.59
N PHE A 56 2.49 5.11 0.74
CA PHE A 56 2.43 3.77 1.34
C PHE A 56 1.26 2.95 0.80
N GLY A 57 0.05 3.52 0.84
CA GLY A 57 -1.15 2.86 0.38
C GLY A 57 -1.11 2.56 -1.13
N HIS A 58 -0.47 3.41 -1.92
CA HIS A 58 -0.32 3.20 -3.37
C HIS A 58 0.64 2.06 -3.68
N ALA A 59 1.78 2.00 -2.99
CA ALA A 59 2.83 1.01 -3.22
C ALA A 59 2.38 -0.44 -2.99
N LEU A 60 1.41 -0.64 -2.11
CA LEU A 60 0.85 -1.97 -1.78
C LEU A 60 -0.52 -2.22 -2.44
N LYS A 61 -1.01 -1.28 -3.26
CA LYS A 61 -2.40 -1.27 -3.73
C LYS A 61 -2.71 -2.38 -4.72
N ASP A 62 -1.74 -2.84 -5.50
CA ASP A 62 -1.91 -3.88 -6.51
C ASP A 62 -1.91 -5.31 -5.94
N GLY A 63 -1.69 -5.43 -4.62
CA GLY A 63 -1.74 -6.69 -3.88
C GLY A 63 -0.66 -7.71 -4.24
N ILE A 64 0.19 -7.46 -5.25
CA ILE A 64 1.16 -8.44 -5.76
C ILE A 64 2.21 -8.74 -4.69
N ALA A 65 2.78 -7.70 -4.09
CA ALA A 65 3.77 -7.83 -3.03
C ALA A 65 3.20 -8.57 -1.81
N LEU A 66 1.96 -8.24 -1.41
CA LEU A 66 1.28 -8.88 -0.28
C LEU A 66 0.95 -10.35 -0.53
N CYS A 67 0.47 -10.68 -1.73
CA CYS A 67 0.18 -12.06 -2.11
C CYS A 67 1.46 -12.91 -2.17
N THR A 68 2.55 -12.33 -2.69
CA THR A 68 3.86 -12.98 -2.76
C THR A 68 4.42 -13.20 -1.37
N LEU A 69 4.31 -12.21 -0.49
CA LEU A 69 4.70 -12.30 0.91
C LEU A 69 3.98 -13.45 1.62
N LEU A 70 2.66 -13.53 1.49
CA LEU A 70 1.88 -14.61 2.11
C LEU A 70 2.31 -15.98 1.61
N ASN A 71 2.57 -16.13 0.30
CA ASN A 71 3.05 -17.39 -0.26
C ASN A 71 4.48 -17.73 0.15
N THR A 72 5.30 -16.73 0.45
CA THR A 72 6.67 -16.92 0.96
C THR A 72 6.66 -17.42 2.40
N LEU A 73 5.77 -16.87 3.24
CA LEU A 73 5.61 -17.28 4.64
C LEU A 73 4.90 -18.63 4.78
N GLN A 74 3.86 -18.84 3.98
CA GLN A 74 3.07 -20.06 3.98
C GLN A 74 2.76 -20.47 2.53
N PRO A 75 3.50 -21.46 1.98
CA PRO A 75 3.31 -21.93 0.61
C PRO A 75 1.86 -22.34 0.34
N GLY A 76 1.30 -21.84 -0.76
CA GLY A 76 -0.06 -22.19 -1.20
C GLY A 76 -1.20 -21.36 -0.60
N SER A 77 -0.89 -20.32 0.19
CA SER A 77 -1.90 -19.43 0.77
C SER A 77 -2.72 -18.68 -0.28
N VAL A 78 -2.05 -18.18 -1.33
CA VAL A 78 -2.67 -17.51 -2.48
C VAL A 78 -2.47 -18.36 -3.72
N LYS A 79 -3.56 -18.98 -4.19
CA LYS A 79 -3.55 -19.90 -5.34
C LYS A 79 -3.20 -19.22 -6.67
N LYS A 80 -3.58 -17.97 -6.85
CA LYS A 80 -3.36 -17.19 -8.08
C LYS A 80 -3.18 -15.72 -7.76
N ILE A 81 -2.06 -15.16 -8.20
CA ILE A 81 -1.78 -13.72 -8.14
C ILE A 81 -2.19 -13.11 -9.48
N ASN A 82 -2.99 -12.05 -9.46
CA ASN A 82 -3.44 -11.37 -10.67
C ASN A 82 -2.57 -10.14 -10.94
N THR A 83 -2.02 -10.02 -12.14
CA THR A 83 -1.16 -8.89 -12.54
C THR A 83 -1.84 -7.93 -13.52
N MET A 84 -3.13 -8.15 -13.83
CA MET A 84 -3.87 -7.27 -14.72
C MET A 84 -4.19 -5.94 -14.03
N LYS A 85 -3.69 -4.84 -14.58
CA LYS A 85 -4.01 -3.48 -14.15
C LYS A 85 -5.43 -3.09 -14.62
N ALA A 86 -6.45 -3.57 -13.91
CA ALA A 86 -7.85 -3.19 -14.12
C ALA A 86 -8.39 -2.45 -12.89
N PRO A 87 -9.24 -1.41 -13.02
CA PRO A 87 -9.64 -0.57 -11.89
C PRO A 87 -10.30 -1.30 -10.71
N PHE A 88 -10.96 -2.43 -11.00
CA PHE A 88 -11.66 -3.29 -10.04
C PHE A 88 -10.81 -4.48 -9.57
N LYS A 89 -9.61 -4.66 -10.14
CA LYS A 89 -8.63 -5.65 -9.69
C LYS A 89 -7.46 -4.89 -9.07
N GLN A 90 -7.54 -4.81 -7.76
CA GLN A 90 -6.45 -4.44 -6.86
C GLN A 90 -5.81 -5.70 -6.32
#